data_AF-A0AAV4J8Y4-F1
#
_entry.id   AF-A0AAV4J8Y4-F1
#
_cell.length_a   1.000
_cell.length_b   1.000
_cell.length_c   1.000
_cell.angle_alpha   90.00
_cell.angle_beta   90.00
_cell.angle_gamma   90.00
#
_symmetry.space_group_name_H-M   'P 1'
#
loop_
_entity.id
_entity.type
_entity.pdbx_description
1 polymer ?
#
loop_
_entity_poly.entity_id
_entity_poly.type
_entity_poly.pdbx_seq_one_letter_code
_entity_poly.pdbx_strand_id
1 'polypeptide(L)'
;MNLSDQHKSRILGYMDNLETIQTCIVHNYEVIKLILQDCQFMFLNKDECISDADFERVKKADCAPPTSEEMDKVKTTLRQIVRDWSEDGRAEREACYQPVMHAVLTRLGSRKPSDVKILVPGAGLGRLVFEFARLGYSCQGNDWSLHMLLASNFILNRCQERNSMVVYPWVHQYTNNLATKDQTRRCMFPDISPLQISSDSDFSMVAGDFTKIYTEPNSWNAVVTVFFLDTAHNIIEYLETIYTILAPGGYLVNLGPLLYHWAGQVNEMSVELSYEELRKVMLDIGFEIEKEEMNVRCMYTQNPLSLMQHYYNCVMFVARKPLPRPTHHDQNS
;
A
#
# COMPACT_ATOMS: atom_id res chain seq x y z
N MET A 1 -27.45 -26.40 11.22
CA MET A 1 -28.60 -26.24 12.14
C MET A 1 -29.50 -25.16 11.53
N ASN A 2 -30.76 -25.47 11.24
CA ASN A 2 -31.67 -24.55 10.53
C ASN A 2 -32.56 -23.80 11.53
N LEU A 3 -32.90 -22.54 11.24
CA LEU A 3 -33.84 -21.75 12.04
C LEU A 3 -35.26 -22.34 11.96
N SER A 4 -36.02 -22.21 13.05
CA SER A 4 -37.46 -22.53 13.07
C SER A 4 -38.24 -21.55 12.20
N ASP A 5 -39.43 -21.93 11.72
CA ASP A 5 -40.25 -21.05 10.88
C ASP A 5 -40.73 -19.80 11.64
N GLN A 6 -40.92 -19.91 12.96
CA GLN A 6 -41.21 -18.77 13.82
C GLN A 6 -40.03 -17.78 13.90
N HIS A 7 -38.78 -18.25 13.82
CA HIS A 7 -37.62 -17.35 13.75
C HIS A 7 -37.48 -16.73 12.36
N LYS A 8 -37.70 -17.51 11.28
CA LYS A 8 -37.66 -16.98 9.91
C LYS A 8 -38.67 -15.86 9.69
N SER A 9 -39.89 -15.98 10.23
CA SER A 9 -40.93 -14.95 10.11
C SER A 9 -40.58 -13.63 10.81
N ARG A 10 -39.59 -13.60 11.70
CA ARG A 10 -39.08 -12.39 12.36
C ARG A 10 -38.03 -11.63 11.54
N ILE A 11 -37.49 -12.24 10.48
CA ILE A 11 -36.37 -11.71 9.68
C ILE A 11 -36.71 -11.71 8.18
N LEU A 12 -37.89 -11.18 7.83
CA LEU A 12 -38.45 -11.28 6.47
C LEU A 12 -37.51 -10.75 5.36
N GLY A 13 -36.75 -9.68 5.61
CA GLY A 13 -35.80 -9.13 4.65
C GLY A 13 -34.43 -9.81 4.60
N TYR A 14 -34.21 -10.88 5.38
CA TYR A 14 -32.89 -11.51 5.47
C TYR A 14 -32.45 -12.14 4.14
N MET A 15 -33.36 -12.79 3.42
CA MET A 15 -33.04 -13.42 2.13
C MET A 15 -32.78 -12.35 1.06
N ASP A 16 -33.60 -11.30 0.97
CA ASP A 16 -33.39 -10.16 0.07
C ASP A 16 -32.02 -9.49 0.29
N ASN A 17 -31.60 -9.39 1.55
CA ASN A 17 -30.29 -8.87 1.90
C ASN A 17 -29.15 -9.79 1.42
N LEU A 18 -29.31 -11.11 1.53
CA LEU A 18 -28.34 -12.07 0.99
C LEU A 18 -28.25 -12.02 -0.54
N GLU A 19 -29.39 -11.87 -1.23
CA GLU A 19 -29.43 -11.68 -2.68
C GLU A 19 -28.70 -10.40 -3.09
N THR A 20 -28.91 -9.30 -2.35
CA THR A 20 -28.20 -8.04 -2.58
C THR A 20 -26.68 -8.20 -2.40
N ILE A 21 -26.24 -8.92 -1.34
CA ILE A 21 -24.82 -9.24 -1.13
C ILE A 21 -24.27 -10.04 -2.30
N GLN A 22 -25.01 -11.04 -2.80
CA GLN A 22 -24.61 -11.84 -3.95
C GLN A 22 -24.45 -10.97 -5.21
N THR A 23 -25.37 -10.04 -5.49
CA THR A 23 -25.22 -9.09 -6.60
C THR A 23 -23.95 -8.25 -6.45
N CYS A 24 -23.64 -7.76 -5.25
CA CYS A 24 -22.43 -6.98 -4.99
C CYS A 24 -21.14 -7.81 -5.20
N ILE A 25 -21.15 -9.08 -4.81
CA ILE A 25 -20.03 -10.01 -5.04
C ILE A 25 -19.82 -10.24 -6.55
N VAL A 26 -20.89 -10.46 -7.30
CA VAL A 26 -20.81 -10.61 -8.77
C VAL A 26 -20.25 -9.34 -9.41
N HIS A 27 -20.70 -8.16 -8.98
CA HIS A 27 -20.15 -6.89 -9.46
C HIS A 27 -18.65 -6.76 -9.17
N ASN A 28 -18.20 -7.09 -7.95
CA ASN A 28 -16.77 -7.08 -7.63
C ASN A 28 -15.97 -8.04 -8.52
N TYR A 29 -16.54 -9.20 -8.86
CA TYR A 29 -15.90 -10.14 -9.78
C TYR A 29 -15.72 -9.56 -11.19
N GLU A 30 -16.69 -8.80 -11.70
CA GLU A 30 -16.54 -8.07 -12.97
C GLU A 30 -15.39 -7.05 -12.91
N VAL A 31 -15.25 -6.31 -11.80
CA VAL A 31 -14.11 -5.40 -11.59
C VAL A 31 -12.78 -6.14 -11.55
N ILE A 32 -12.72 -7.31 -10.89
CA ILE A 32 -11.52 -8.14 -10.85
C ILE A 32 -11.13 -8.62 -12.26
N LYS A 33 -12.10 -9.01 -13.10
CA LYS A 33 -11.81 -9.36 -14.50
C LYS A 33 -11.20 -8.19 -15.27
N LEU A 34 -11.70 -6.96 -15.06
CA LEU A 34 -11.12 -5.75 -15.67
C LEU A 34 -9.69 -5.49 -15.19
N ILE A 35 -9.40 -5.71 -13.90
CA ILE A 35 -8.04 -5.61 -13.36
C ILE A 35 -7.08 -6.59 -14.05
N LEU A 36 -7.58 -7.78 -14.41
CA LEU A 36 -6.78 -8.84 -15.04
C LEU A 36 -6.68 -8.73 -16.57
N GLN A 37 -7.57 -7.98 -17.24
CA GLN A 37 -7.73 -7.98 -18.71
C GLN A 37 -6.44 -7.62 -19.48
N ASP A 38 -5.55 -6.84 -18.86
CA ASP A 38 -4.31 -6.37 -19.48
C ASP A 38 -3.04 -6.80 -18.74
N CYS A 39 -3.15 -7.73 -17.79
CA CYS A 39 -1.99 -8.10 -16.98
C CYS A 39 -0.85 -8.73 -17.78
N GLN A 40 -1.13 -9.27 -18.97
CA GLN A 40 -0.09 -9.78 -19.87
C GLN A 40 0.91 -8.70 -20.30
N PHE A 41 0.47 -7.44 -20.45
CA PHE A 41 1.33 -6.34 -20.88
C PHE A 41 2.09 -5.68 -19.72
N MET A 42 1.86 -6.15 -18.49
CA MET A 42 2.46 -5.59 -17.28
C MET A 42 3.90 -6.07 -17.08
N PHE A 43 4.18 -7.32 -17.46
CA PHE A 43 5.48 -7.93 -17.28
C PHE A 43 6.17 -8.03 -18.64
N LEU A 44 7.39 -7.50 -18.74
CA LEU A 44 8.21 -7.47 -19.96
C LEU A 44 8.50 -8.85 -20.58
N ASN A 45 8.12 -9.96 -19.91
CA ASN A 45 8.49 -11.33 -20.23
C ASN A 45 7.28 -12.24 -20.57
N LYS A 46 6.09 -11.71 -20.86
CA LYS A 46 4.91 -12.52 -21.24
C LYS A 46 4.20 -11.97 -22.48
N ASP A 47 4.15 -12.79 -23.53
CA ASP A 47 3.50 -12.46 -24.81
C ASP A 47 2.07 -13.03 -24.95
N GLU A 48 1.56 -13.77 -23.96
CA GLU A 48 0.24 -14.43 -24.03
C GLU A 48 -0.82 -13.73 -23.17
N CYS A 49 -1.98 -13.44 -23.76
CA CYS A 49 -3.09 -12.80 -23.08
C CYS A 49 -3.89 -13.75 -22.17
N ILE A 50 -4.34 -13.28 -20.99
CA ILE A 50 -5.37 -14.00 -20.22
C ILE A 50 -6.71 -13.78 -20.92
N SER A 51 -7.33 -14.89 -21.33
CA SER A 51 -8.60 -14.92 -22.04
C SER A 51 -9.69 -15.64 -21.23
N ASP A 52 -10.95 -15.54 -21.66
CA ASP A 52 -12.04 -16.36 -21.11
C ASP A 52 -11.72 -17.86 -21.16
N ALA A 53 -10.94 -18.30 -22.14
CA ALA A 53 -10.51 -19.70 -22.24
C ALA A 53 -9.54 -20.10 -21.11
N ASP A 54 -8.76 -19.16 -20.56
CA ASP A 54 -7.88 -19.42 -19.41
C ASP A 54 -8.68 -19.52 -18.12
N PHE A 55 -9.71 -18.68 -17.94
CA PHE A 55 -10.67 -18.84 -16.85
C PHE A 55 -11.42 -20.18 -16.94
N GLU A 56 -11.82 -20.60 -18.15
CA GLU A 56 -12.43 -21.90 -18.39
C GLU A 56 -11.45 -23.07 -18.24
N ARG A 57 -10.16 -22.88 -18.54
CA ARG A 57 -9.10 -23.86 -18.25
C ARG A 57 -8.92 -24.04 -16.76
N VAL A 58 -8.85 -22.98 -15.96
CA VAL A 58 -8.78 -23.08 -14.50
C VAL A 58 -9.99 -23.82 -13.92
N LYS A 59 -11.18 -23.64 -14.52
CA LYS A 59 -12.38 -24.40 -14.14
C LYS A 59 -12.34 -25.88 -14.56
N LYS A 60 -11.57 -26.23 -15.61
CA LYS A 60 -11.50 -27.58 -16.20
C LYS A 60 -10.24 -28.37 -15.82
N ALA A 61 -9.20 -27.71 -15.31
CA ALA A 61 -7.94 -28.30 -14.88
C ALA A 61 -7.90 -28.51 -13.35
N ASP A 62 -7.07 -29.45 -12.90
CA ASP A 62 -6.76 -29.82 -11.51
C ASP A 62 -6.03 -28.71 -10.71
N CYS A 63 -6.40 -27.43 -10.88
CA CYS A 63 -5.90 -26.37 -10.02
C CYS A 63 -6.53 -26.51 -8.64
N ALA A 64 -5.70 -26.58 -7.60
CA ALA A 64 -6.20 -26.52 -6.23
C ALA A 64 -7.03 -25.24 -6.05
N PRO A 65 -8.20 -25.31 -5.38
CA PRO A 65 -8.95 -24.10 -5.07
C PRO A 65 -8.06 -23.13 -4.28
N PRO A 66 -8.25 -21.81 -4.45
CA PRO A 66 -7.45 -20.84 -3.71
C PRO A 66 -7.62 -21.08 -2.21
N THR A 67 -6.51 -20.99 -1.50
CA THR A 67 -6.45 -21.06 -0.05
C THR A 67 -7.23 -19.90 0.57
N SER A 68 -7.58 -20.02 1.86
CA SER A 68 -8.23 -18.93 2.58
C SER A 68 -7.35 -17.68 2.65
N GLU A 69 -6.03 -17.86 2.78
CA GLU A 69 -5.05 -16.77 2.81
C GLU A 69 -4.98 -16.01 1.47
N GLU A 70 -4.97 -16.73 0.34
CA GLU A 70 -5.03 -16.11 -0.99
C GLU A 70 -6.33 -15.31 -1.18
N MET A 71 -7.46 -15.86 -0.74
CA MET A 71 -8.73 -15.13 -0.78
C MET A 71 -8.73 -13.89 0.13
N ASP A 72 -8.05 -13.93 1.28
CA ASP A 72 -7.92 -12.76 2.15
C ASP A 72 -7.06 -11.66 1.53
N LYS A 73 -6.04 -12.00 0.72
CA LYS A 73 -5.28 -11.04 -0.09
C LYS A 73 -6.18 -10.36 -1.14
N VAL A 74 -7.06 -11.11 -1.80
CA VAL A 74 -8.05 -10.53 -2.74
C VAL A 74 -9.00 -9.56 -2.02
N LYS A 75 -9.57 -9.96 -0.89
CA LYS A 75 -10.46 -9.09 -0.09
C LYS A 75 -9.75 -7.82 0.37
N THR A 76 -8.50 -7.96 0.82
CA THR A 76 -7.66 -6.83 1.26
C THR A 76 -7.38 -5.87 0.10
N THR A 77 -7.13 -6.39 -1.10
CA THR A 77 -6.92 -5.58 -2.31
C THR A 77 -8.14 -4.72 -2.63
N LEU A 78 -9.35 -5.28 -2.54
CA LEU A 78 -10.58 -4.50 -2.73
C LEU A 78 -10.73 -3.36 -1.70
N ARG A 79 -10.30 -3.57 -0.45
CA ARG A 79 -10.30 -2.52 0.58
C ARG A 79 -9.19 -1.49 0.35
N GLN A 80 -8.03 -1.90 -0.15
CA GLN A 80 -6.95 -1.00 -0.52
C GLN A 80 -7.37 -0.03 -1.63
N ILE A 81 -8.21 -0.46 -2.59
CA ILE A 81 -8.78 0.45 -3.61
C ILE A 81 -9.51 1.61 -2.93
N VAL A 82 -10.23 1.35 -1.83
CA VAL A 82 -10.92 2.39 -1.07
C VAL A 82 -9.93 3.34 -0.41
N ARG A 83 -8.95 2.77 0.32
CA ARG A 83 -7.91 3.54 1.01
C ARG A 83 -7.19 4.47 0.04
N ASP A 84 -6.75 3.96 -1.10
CA ASP A 84 -5.84 4.68 -1.99
C ASP A 84 -6.56 5.53 -3.03
N TRP A 85 -7.74 5.13 -3.49
CA TRP A 85 -8.36 5.71 -4.69
C TRP A 85 -9.86 6.01 -4.56
N SER A 86 -10.42 5.95 -3.36
CA SER A 86 -11.80 6.41 -3.12
C SER A 86 -11.84 7.64 -2.23
N GLU A 87 -12.88 8.45 -2.38
CA GLU A 87 -13.17 9.57 -1.47
C GLU A 87 -13.39 9.06 -0.05
N ASP A 88 -13.96 7.87 0.10
CA ASP A 88 -14.18 7.18 1.37
C ASP A 88 -12.86 6.90 2.13
N GLY A 89 -11.73 6.79 1.42
CA GLY A 89 -10.41 6.62 2.02
C GLY A 89 -9.69 7.93 2.37
N ARG A 90 -10.26 9.11 2.05
CA ARG A 90 -9.56 10.40 2.19
C ARG A 90 -9.05 10.66 3.60
N ALA A 91 -9.88 10.46 4.61
CA ALA A 91 -9.50 10.70 6.01
C ALA A 91 -8.33 9.80 6.45
N GLU A 92 -8.29 8.55 5.97
CA GLU A 92 -7.20 7.63 6.24
C GLU A 92 -5.90 8.06 5.53
N ARG A 93 -5.99 8.51 4.28
CA ARG A 93 -4.86 9.12 3.56
C ARG A 93 -4.37 10.40 4.21
N GLU A 94 -5.26 11.27 4.68
CA GLU A 94 -4.88 12.50 5.37
C GLU A 94 -4.11 12.19 6.67
N ALA A 95 -4.54 11.19 7.43
CA ALA A 95 -3.84 10.76 8.63
C ALA A 95 -2.46 10.13 8.35
N CYS A 96 -2.31 9.39 7.24
CA CYS A 96 -1.08 8.62 6.96
C CYS A 96 -0.11 9.34 6.01
N TYR A 97 -0.60 9.92 4.92
CA TYR A 97 0.21 10.45 3.82
C TYR A 97 0.60 11.91 4.01
N GLN A 98 -0.30 12.75 4.53
CA GLN A 98 0.01 14.17 4.73
C GLN A 98 1.20 14.41 5.67
N PRO A 99 1.36 13.70 6.81
CA PRO A 99 2.52 13.89 7.69
C PRO A 99 3.86 13.58 7.01
N VAL A 100 3.93 12.48 6.25
CA VAL A 100 5.16 12.08 5.56
C VAL A 100 5.45 12.98 4.36
N MET A 101 4.42 13.37 3.59
CA MET A 101 4.57 14.33 2.51
C MET A 101 5.07 15.67 3.04
N HIS A 102 4.44 16.22 4.09
CA HIS A 102 4.87 17.47 4.71
C HIS A 102 6.33 17.40 5.20
N ALA A 103 6.74 16.29 5.80
CA ALA A 103 8.12 16.10 6.25
C ALA A 103 9.13 16.15 5.09
N VAL A 104 8.80 15.54 3.94
CA VAL A 104 9.61 15.59 2.71
C VAL A 104 9.66 17.01 2.14
N LEU A 105 8.49 17.64 1.95
CA LEU A 105 8.38 19.00 1.38
C LEU A 105 9.12 20.04 2.23
N THR A 106 9.08 19.92 3.54
CA THR A 106 9.80 20.82 4.46
C THR A 106 11.32 20.75 4.26
N ARG A 107 11.86 19.58 3.91
CA ARG A 107 13.31 19.35 3.80
C ARG A 107 13.85 19.51 2.39
N LEU A 108 13.05 19.16 1.39
CA LEU A 108 13.46 19.07 -0.01
C LEU A 108 12.67 20.03 -0.92
N GLY A 109 11.69 20.77 -0.41
CA GLY A 109 10.85 21.68 -1.19
C GLY A 109 11.55 22.95 -1.69
N SER A 110 12.72 23.29 -1.14
CA SER A 110 13.55 24.38 -1.68
C SER A 110 14.31 23.98 -2.96
N ARG A 111 14.46 22.68 -3.23
CA ARG A 111 15.06 22.16 -4.45
C ARG A 111 14.03 22.13 -5.57
N LYS A 112 14.48 22.20 -6.81
CA LYS A 112 13.64 21.95 -7.98
C LYS A 112 13.05 20.53 -7.87
N PRO A 113 11.72 20.35 -7.91
CA PRO A 113 11.10 19.03 -7.69
C PRO A 113 11.62 17.92 -8.61
N SER A 114 11.84 18.22 -9.90
CA SER A 114 12.38 17.26 -10.87
C SER A 114 13.74 16.68 -10.51
N ASP A 115 14.51 17.39 -9.68
CA ASP A 115 15.88 17.02 -9.30
C ASP A 115 15.89 16.23 -7.97
N VAL A 116 14.73 16.00 -7.38
CA VAL A 116 14.55 15.29 -6.11
C VAL A 116 13.92 13.93 -6.40
N LYS A 117 14.71 12.88 -6.18
CA LYS A 117 14.29 11.47 -6.36
C LYS A 117 13.74 10.90 -5.06
N ILE A 118 12.49 10.43 -5.09
CA ILE A 118 11.77 9.86 -3.96
C ILE A 118 11.41 8.40 -4.26
N LEU A 119 11.82 7.49 -3.38
CA LEU A 119 11.41 6.09 -3.43
C LEU A 119 10.34 5.81 -2.37
N VAL A 120 9.31 5.07 -2.74
CA VAL A 120 8.26 4.58 -1.84
C VAL A 120 8.20 3.05 -1.88
N PRO A 121 8.93 2.36 -0.98
CA PRO A 121 8.82 0.90 -0.85
C PRO A 121 7.47 0.49 -0.26
N GLY A 122 6.94 -0.64 -0.68
CA GLY A 122 5.59 -1.10 -0.30
C GLY A 122 4.50 -0.12 -0.73
N ALA A 123 4.59 0.36 -1.96
CA ALA A 123 3.74 1.43 -2.48
C ALA A 123 2.24 1.05 -2.60
N GLY A 124 1.89 -0.23 -2.48
CA GLY A 124 0.51 -0.70 -2.56
C GLY A 124 -0.11 -0.34 -3.90
N LEU A 125 -1.19 0.46 -3.87
CA LEU A 125 -1.86 0.89 -5.10
C LEU A 125 -1.27 2.17 -5.70
N GLY A 126 -0.14 2.65 -5.19
CA GLY A 126 0.66 3.72 -5.78
C GLY A 126 0.14 5.13 -5.48
N ARG A 127 -0.85 5.31 -4.60
CA ARG A 127 -1.43 6.64 -4.34
C ARG A 127 -0.41 7.64 -3.79
N LEU A 128 0.43 7.25 -2.83
CA LEU A 128 1.43 8.15 -2.26
C LEU A 128 2.47 8.58 -3.30
N VAL A 129 2.88 7.65 -4.17
CA VAL A 129 3.80 7.89 -5.28
C VAL A 129 3.18 8.91 -6.26
N PHE A 130 1.91 8.69 -6.60
CA PHE A 130 1.12 9.59 -7.44
C PHE A 130 1.04 11.01 -6.85
N GLU A 131 0.81 11.16 -5.55
CA GLU A 131 0.74 12.48 -4.91
C GLU A 131 2.08 13.23 -4.95
N PHE A 132 3.22 12.54 -4.79
CA PHE A 132 4.53 13.17 -4.99
C PHE A 132 4.79 13.55 -6.46
N ALA A 133 4.47 12.66 -7.40
CA ALA A 133 4.64 12.92 -8.83
C ALA A 133 3.81 14.12 -9.32
N ARG A 134 2.61 14.32 -8.77
CA ARG A 134 1.77 15.50 -9.02
C ARG A 134 2.38 16.82 -8.55
N LEU A 135 3.23 16.78 -7.54
CA LEU A 135 3.98 17.93 -7.06
C LEU A 135 5.27 18.16 -7.88
N GLY A 136 5.51 17.35 -8.93
CA GLY A 136 6.63 17.48 -9.85
C GLY A 136 7.90 16.74 -9.42
N TYR A 137 7.84 15.93 -8.35
CA TYR A 137 8.97 15.12 -7.92
C TYR A 137 9.19 13.93 -8.84
N SER A 138 10.45 13.51 -9.00
CA SER A 138 10.78 12.19 -9.56
C SER A 138 10.47 11.14 -8.50
N CYS A 139 9.45 10.32 -8.72
CA CYS A 139 8.96 9.38 -7.73
C CYS A 139 8.77 7.98 -8.29
N GLN A 140 9.30 7.00 -7.56
CA GLN A 140 9.15 5.59 -7.88
C GLN A 140 8.52 4.86 -6.70
N GLY A 141 7.50 4.06 -6.98
CA GLY A 141 6.99 3.08 -6.04
C GLY A 141 7.62 1.71 -6.29
N ASN A 142 7.70 0.91 -5.23
CA ASN A 142 8.05 -0.50 -5.32
C ASN A 142 7.01 -1.34 -4.59
N ASP A 143 6.60 -2.46 -5.19
CA ASP A 143 5.76 -3.44 -4.51
C ASP A 143 6.12 -4.85 -4.97
N TRP A 144 5.97 -5.82 -4.07
CA TRP A 144 6.24 -7.23 -4.33
C TRP A 144 4.95 -8.02 -4.60
N SER A 145 3.81 -7.57 -4.05
CA SER A 145 2.54 -8.28 -4.15
C SER A 145 1.95 -8.16 -5.55
N LEU A 146 1.79 -9.29 -6.24
CA LEU A 146 1.08 -9.33 -7.51
C LEU A 146 -0.33 -8.73 -7.41
N HIS A 147 -1.03 -8.90 -6.28
CA HIS A 147 -2.36 -8.33 -6.11
C HIS A 147 -2.35 -6.80 -6.16
N MET A 148 -1.36 -6.17 -5.50
CA MET A 148 -1.19 -4.71 -5.49
C MET A 148 -0.70 -4.20 -6.84
N LEU A 149 0.24 -4.89 -7.47
CA LEU A 149 0.78 -4.55 -8.79
C LEU A 149 -0.32 -4.61 -9.87
N LEU A 150 -1.13 -5.67 -9.86
CA LEU A 150 -2.24 -5.83 -10.80
C LEU A 150 -3.26 -4.70 -10.67
N ALA A 151 -3.71 -4.44 -9.44
CA ALA A 151 -4.70 -3.40 -9.17
C ALA A 151 -4.14 -1.98 -9.40
N SER A 152 -2.89 -1.72 -9.03
CA SER A 152 -2.24 -0.41 -9.23
C SER A 152 -2.10 -0.09 -10.72
N ASN A 153 -1.63 -1.03 -11.53
CA ASN A 153 -1.52 -0.85 -12.98
C ASN A 153 -2.88 -0.56 -13.61
N PHE A 154 -3.94 -1.31 -13.23
CA PHE A 154 -5.29 -1.05 -13.73
C PHE A 154 -5.72 0.39 -13.40
N ILE A 155 -5.60 0.79 -12.14
CA ILE A 155 -6.03 2.13 -11.73
C ILE A 155 -5.22 3.21 -12.43
N LEU A 156 -3.88 3.15 -12.35
CA LEU A 156 -2.99 4.19 -12.84
C LEU A 156 -3.02 4.33 -14.37
N ASN A 157 -3.24 3.24 -15.11
CA ASN A 157 -3.10 3.24 -16.57
C ASN A 157 -4.43 3.12 -17.32
N ARG A 158 -5.50 2.65 -16.69
CA ARG A 158 -6.81 2.42 -17.35
C ARG A 158 -7.95 3.26 -16.79
N CYS A 159 -7.94 3.62 -15.51
CA CYS A 159 -9.02 4.41 -14.91
C CYS A 159 -8.84 5.91 -15.17
N GLN A 160 -9.17 6.38 -16.38
CA GLN A 160 -8.95 7.78 -16.79
C GLN A 160 -9.98 8.75 -16.21
N GLU A 161 -11.21 8.30 -15.97
CA GLU A 161 -12.31 9.15 -15.51
C GLU A 161 -12.54 9.04 -14.00
N ARG A 162 -12.77 10.18 -13.34
CA ARG A 162 -13.07 10.24 -11.91
C ARG A 162 -14.37 9.49 -11.60
N ASN A 163 -14.36 8.65 -10.56
CA ASN A 163 -15.51 7.86 -10.09
C ASN A 163 -16.16 6.98 -11.17
N SER A 164 -15.37 6.53 -12.15
CA SER A 164 -15.83 5.69 -13.26
C SER A 164 -16.05 4.23 -12.88
N MET A 165 -15.44 3.77 -11.78
CA MET A 165 -15.53 2.41 -11.27
C MET A 165 -16.23 2.35 -9.91
N VAL A 166 -16.85 1.21 -9.63
CA VAL A 166 -17.56 0.95 -8.37
C VAL A 166 -17.07 -0.38 -7.79
N VAL A 167 -16.79 -0.41 -6.49
CA VAL A 167 -16.48 -1.63 -5.73
C VAL A 167 -17.35 -1.71 -4.46
N TYR A 168 -17.63 -2.92 -3.99
CA TYR A 168 -18.34 -3.22 -2.76
C TYR A 168 -17.40 -3.92 -1.76
N PRO A 169 -16.50 -3.17 -1.10
CA PRO A 169 -15.37 -3.73 -0.34
C PRO A 169 -15.76 -4.38 1.00
N TRP A 170 -16.97 -4.09 1.49
CA TRP A 170 -17.45 -4.50 2.81
C TRP A 170 -18.33 -5.76 2.81
N VAL A 171 -18.62 -6.32 1.64
CA VAL A 171 -19.58 -7.44 1.47
C VAL A 171 -19.21 -8.70 2.25
N HIS A 172 -17.92 -8.88 2.57
CA HIS A 172 -17.42 -10.02 3.34
C HIS A 172 -17.43 -9.80 4.86
N GLN A 173 -17.84 -8.62 5.34
CA GLN A 173 -17.96 -8.30 6.76
C GLN A 173 -19.40 -8.58 7.24
N TYR A 174 -19.62 -9.74 7.85
CA TYR A 174 -20.95 -10.17 8.33
C TYR A 174 -21.26 -9.75 9.77
N THR A 175 -20.28 -9.24 10.50
CA THR A 175 -20.41 -8.83 11.91
C THR A 175 -20.17 -7.32 12.04
N ASN A 176 -20.61 -6.74 13.17
CA ASN A 176 -20.41 -5.33 13.49
C ASN A 176 -21.01 -4.36 12.46
N ASN A 177 -22.10 -4.74 11.79
CA ASN A 177 -22.84 -3.85 10.90
C ASN A 177 -23.98 -3.16 11.67
N LEU A 178 -24.04 -1.83 11.64
CA LEU A 178 -25.15 -1.08 12.25
C LEU A 178 -26.42 -1.21 11.41
N ALA A 179 -26.32 -1.09 10.10
CA ALA A 179 -27.41 -1.33 9.15
C ALA A 179 -26.97 -2.30 8.05
N THR A 180 -27.91 -3.08 7.51
CA THR A 180 -27.61 -4.05 6.44
C THR A 180 -27.03 -3.40 5.19
N LYS A 181 -27.49 -2.20 4.85
CA LYS A 181 -26.98 -1.41 3.71
C LYS A 181 -25.51 -1.00 3.86
N ASP A 182 -24.95 -1.03 5.07
CA ASP A 182 -23.56 -0.64 5.30
C ASP A 182 -22.60 -1.71 4.74
N GLN A 183 -23.01 -2.99 4.78
CA GLN A 183 -22.27 -4.13 4.22
C GLN A 183 -22.23 -4.08 2.68
N THR A 184 -23.31 -3.61 2.05
CA THR A 184 -23.46 -3.51 0.59
C THR A 184 -23.25 -2.09 0.07
N ARG A 185 -22.64 -1.22 0.88
CA ARG A 185 -22.35 0.15 0.49
C ARG A 185 -21.30 0.17 -0.63
N ARG A 186 -21.65 0.83 -1.74
CA ARG A 186 -20.74 1.08 -2.85
C ARG A 186 -19.68 2.12 -2.50
N CYS A 187 -18.46 1.92 -2.99
CA CYS A 187 -17.38 2.90 -3.00
C CYS A 187 -16.97 3.15 -4.45
N MET A 188 -16.84 4.41 -4.86
CA MET A 188 -16.44 4.79 -6.22
C MET A 188 -14.94 5.09 -6.29
N PHE A 189 -14.31 4.78 -7.40
CA PHE A 189 -12.90 5.06 -7.67
C PHE A 189 -12.64 5.27 -9.18
N PRO A 190 -11.54 5.93 -9.58
CA PRO A 190 -10.64 6.69 -8.73
C PRO A 190 -11.26 8.06 -8.34
N ASP A 191 -11.03 8.54 -7.12
CA ASP A 191 -11.49 9.85 -6.61
C ASP A 191 -10.78 11.02 -7.29
N ILE A 192 -9.70 10.73 -8.00
CA ILE A 192 -8.90 11.65 -8.80
C ILE A 192 -8.40 10.92 -10.05
N SER A 193 -8.44 11.59 -11.20
CA SER A 193 -7.92 11.01 -12.44
C SER A 193 -6.39 10.88 -12.38
N PRO A 194 -5.81 9.70 -12.64
CA PRO A 194 -4.37 9.51 -12.77
C PRO A 194 -3.72 10.35 -13.88
N LEU A 195 -4.50 10.81 -14.87
CA LEU A 195 -4.05 11.68 -15.95
C LEU A 195 -3.70 13.11 -15.49
N GLN A 196 -3.89 13.44 -14.21
CA GLN A 196 -3.49 14.75 -13.67
C GLN A 196 -1.97 14.90 -13.48
N ILE A 197 -1.19 13.83 -13.67
CA ILE A 197 0.27 13.91 -13.71
C ILE A 197 0.72 14.49 -15.06
N SER A 198 1.67 15.42 -15.04
CA SER A 198 2.28 15.96 -16.27
C SER A 198 2.94 14.84 -17.07
N SER A 199 2.87 14.89 -18.40
CA SER A 199 3.58 13.92 -19.26
C SER A 199 5.10 13.92 -19.04
N ASP A 200 5.63 15.03 -18.52
CA ASP A 200 7.06 15.21 -18.23
C ASP A 200 7.45 14.79 -16.80
N SER A 201 6.48 14.39 -15.97
CA SER A 201 6.76 13.91 -14.61
C SER A 201 7.37 12.51 -14.66
N ASP A 202 8.45 12.32 -13.90
CA ASP A 202 9.06 11.01 -13.71
C ASP A 202 8.30 10.23 -12.62
N PHE A 203 7.35 9.40 -13.06
CA PHE A 203 6.49 8.56 -12.23
C PHE A 203 6.58 7.10 -12.67
N SER A 204 6.99 6.20 -11.76
CA SER A 204 7.13 4.78 -12.08
C SER A 204 6.77 3.85 -10.92
N MET A 205 6.48 2.59 -11.23
CA MET A 205 6.25 1.49 -10.29
C MET A 205 7.15 0.31 -10.68
N VAL A 206 7.87 -0.27 -9.71
CA VAL A 206 8.77 -1.42 -9.93
C VAL A 206 8.31 -2.63 -9.13
N ALA A 207 8.17 -3.76 -9.81
CA ALA A 207 7.76 -5.03 -9.22
C ALA A 207 8.95 -5.83 -8.68
N GLY A 208 8.85 -6.27 -7.43
CA GLY A 208 9.74 -7.27 -6.82
C GLY A 208 10.27 -6.87 -5.44
N ASP A 209 11.20 -7.67 -4.92
CA ASP A 209 11.75 -7.50 -3.57
C ASP A 209 12.61 -6.22 -3.46
N PHE A 210 12.22 -5.36 -2.51
CA PHE A 210 12.90 -4.12 -2.19
C PHE A 210 14.41 -4.29 -1.99
N THR A 211 14.86 -5.27 -1.21
CA THR A 211 16.31 -5.40 -0.89
C THR A 211 17.11 -5.97 -2.04
N LYS A 212 16.46 -6.60 -3.03
CA LYS A 212 17.12 -7.16 -4.21
C LYS A 212 17.16 -6.18 -5.38
N ILE A 213 16.16 -5.32 -5.50
CA ILE A 213 16.07 -4.33 -6.58
C ILE A 213 16.96 -3.13 -6.30
N TYR A 214 16.94 -2.62 -5.07
CA TYR A 214 17.58 -1.35 -4.73
C TYR A 214 18.96 -1.58 -4.11
N THR A 215 19.96 -1.74 -4.98
CA THR A 215 21.35 -2.00 -4.56
C THR A 215 22.31 -0.84 -4.88
N GLU A 216 21.93 0.06 -5.79
CA GLU A 216 22.79 1.16 -6.22
C GLU A 216 22.90 2.24 -5.12
N PRO A 217 24.10 2.46 -4.55
CA PRO A 217 24.27 3.37 -3.43
C PRO A 217 24.07 4.83 -3.83
N ASN A 218 23.63 5.65 -2.87
CA ASN A 218 23.53 7.11 -3.03
C ASN A 218 22.61 7.61 -4.16
N SER A 219 21.58 6.83 -4.50
CA SER A 219 20.67 7.08 -5.62
C SER A 219 19.46 7.97 -5.28
N TRP A 220 19.03 7.98 -4.02
CA TRP A 220 17.74 8.57 -3.62
C TRP A 220 17.90 9.75 -2.66
N ASN A 221 17.10 10.79 -2.85
CA ASN A 221 17.07 11.94 -1.93
C ASN A 221 16.14 11.70 -0.75
N ALA A 222 15.07 10.93 -0.95
CA ALA A 222 14.22 10.45 0.13
C ALA A 222 13.75 9.02 -0.13
N VAL A 223 13.62 8.25 0.95
CA VAL A 223 12.86 7.00 1.00
C VAL A 223 11.71 7.21 1.97
N VAL A 224 10.48 7.00 1.51
CA VAL A 224 9.27 7.23 2.30
C VAL A 224 8.56 5.90 2.54
N THR A 225 8.45 5.49 3.79
CA THR A 225 7.84 4.22 4.19
C THR A 225 6.54 4.48 4.97
N VAL A 226 5.42 3.91 4.51
CA VAL A 226 4.13 4.04 5.20
C VAL A 226 3.53 2.65 5.39
N PHE A 227 3.45 2.15 6.63
CA PHE A 227 3.03 0.77 6.94
C PHE A 227 3.83 -0.29 6.16
N PHE A 228 5.16 -0.13 6.13
CA PHE A 228 6.06 -0.98 5.34
C PHE A 228 7.18 -1.66 6.14
N LEU A 229 7.83 -0.98 7.09
CA LEU A 229 9.02 -1.52 7.73
C LEU A 229 8.78 -2.85 8.48
N ASP A 230 7.55 -3.04 8.98
CA ASP A 230 7.10 -4.23 9.68
C ASP A 230 6.74 -5.41 8.76
N THR A 231 6.85 -5.25 7.43
CA THR A 231 6.69 -6.36 6.47
C THR A 231 7.97 -7.17 6.29
N ALA A 232 9.10 -6.72 6.84
CA ALA A 232 10.38 -7.37 6.70
C ALA A 232 10.46 -8.69 7.49
N HIS A 233 11.14 -9.70 6.92
CA HIS A 233 11.66 -10.82 7.72
C HIS A 233 12.73 -10.32 8.70
N ASN A 234 13.61 -9.44 8.22
CA ASN A 234 14.62 -8.77 9.02
C ASN A 234 14.57 -7.26 8.75
N ILE A 235 14.00 -6.51 9.70
CA ILE A 235 13.87 -5.05 9.59
C ILE A 235 15.23 -4.33 9.53
N ILE A 236 16.30 -4.97 10.04
CA ILE A 236 17.66 -4.43 9.98
C ILE A 236 18.14 -4.37 8.52
N GLU A 237 17.88 -5.41 7.72
CA GLU A 237 18.23 -5.45 6.29
C GLU A 237 17.53 -4.33 5.51
N TYR A 238 16.27 -4.03 5.87
CA TYR A 238 15.55 -2.89 5.30
C TYR A 238 16.26 -1.57 5.63
N LEU A 239 16.63 -1.33 6.90
CA LEU A 239 17.32 -0.11 7.30
C LEU A 239 18.70 0.03 6.63
N GLU A 240 19.48 -1.04 6.53
CA GLU A 240 20.78 -1.06 5.86
C GLU A 240 20.66 -0.78 4.36
N THR A 241 19.66 -1.40 3.70
CA THR A 241 19.35 -1.13 2.29
C THR A 241 19.00 0.34 2.10
N ILE A 242 18.08 0.87 2.91
CA ILE A 242 17.67 2.29 2.85
C ILE A 242 18.88 3.21 3.06
N TYR A 243 19.71 2.94 4.07
CA TYR A 243 20.91 3.74 4.33
C TYR A 243 21.88 3.71 3.15
N THR A 244 22.09 2.55 2.53
CA THR A 244 22.98 2.38 1.38
C THR A 244 22.51 3.21 0.18
N ILE A 245 21.23 3.10 -0.18
CA ILE A 245 20.68 3.72 -1.38
C ILE A 245 20.39 5.22 -1.22
N LEU A 246 20.26 5.73 0.01
CA LEU A 246 20.14 7.16 0.25
C LEU A 246 21.43 7.89 -0.12
N ALA A 247 21.30 9.00 -0.85
CA ALA A 247 22.39 9.95 -1.06
C ALA A 247 22.84 10.54 0.28
N PRO A 248 24.10 10.97 0.44
CA PRO A 248 24.51 11.71 1.62
C PRO A 248 23.64 12.97 1.79
N GLY A 249 23.12 13.18 3.00
CA GLY A 249 22.11 14.19 3.28
C GLY A 249 20.67 13.82 2.89
N GLY A 250 20.43 12.62 2.38
CA GLY A 250 19.11 12.08 2.06
C GLY A 250 18.34 11.63 3.30
N TYR A 251 17.03 11.42 3.15
CA TYR A 251 16.11 11.22 4.25
C TYR A 251 15.34 9.90 4.18
N LEU A 252 15.29 9.17 5.30
CA LEU A 252 14.25 8.19 5.56
C LEU A 252 13.10 8.88 6.31
N VAL A 253 11.90 8.85 5.74
CA VAL A 253 10.67 9.36 6.37
C VAL A 253 9.73 8.18 6.56
N ASN A 254 9.41 7.84 7.82
CA ASN A 254 8.56 6.70 8.13
C ASN A 254 7.30 7.12 8.86
N LEU A 255 6.19 6.43 8.59
CA LEU A 255 4.99 6.40 9.41
C LEU A 255 4.40 4.99 9.41
N GLY A 256 4.36 4.34 10.56
CA GLY A 256 3.76 3.01 10.64
C GLY A 256 3.75 2.42 12.05
N PRO A 257 3.01 1.32 12.25
CA PRO A 257 3.12 0.49 13.43
C PRO A 257 4.34 -0.44 13.33
N LEU A 258 4.45 -1.37 14.28
CA LEU A 258 5.39 -2.50 14.27
C LEU A 258 4.62 -3.82 14.37
N LEU A 259 3.67 -4.03 13.45
CA LEU A 259 2.90 -5.27 13.34
C LEU A 259 3.65 -6.25 12.43
N TYR A 260 4.70 -6.87 12.98
CA TYR A 260 5.58 -7.77 12.23
C TYR A 260 4.82 -8.87 11.51
N HIS A 261 4.86 -8.84 10.17
CA HIS A 261 4.03 -9.69 9.31
C HIS A 261 4.27 -11.19 9.56
N TRP A 262 5.52 -11.55 9.79
CA TRP A 262 5.99 -12.93 9.91
C TRP A 262 5.98 -13.46 11.35
N ALA A 263 5.65 -12.61 12.32
CA ALA A 263 5.68 -12.97 13.73
C ALA A 263 4.71 -14.13 14.04
N GLY A 264 5.24 -15.21 14.60
CA GLY A 264 4.48 -16.40 14.97
C GLY A 264 4.07 -17.31 13.80
N GLN A 265 4.49 -17.02 12.57
CA GLN A 265 4.30 -17.92 11.43
C GLN A 265 5.28 -19.10 11.49
N VAL A 266 4.80 -20.29 11.14
CA VAL A 266 5.62 -21.52 11.21
C VAL A 266 6.60 -21.55 10.04
N ASN A 267 7.87 -21.82 10.35
CA ASN A 267 8.99 -21.88 9.38
C ASN A 267 9.37 -20.55 8.71
N GLU A 268 8.87 -19.42 9.20
CA GLU A 268 9.24 -18.11 8.69
C GLU A 268 10.21 -17.39 9.64
N MET A 269 11.21 -16.72 9.08
CA MET A 269 12.09 -15.85 9.87
C MET A 269 11.39 -14.53 10.14
N SER A 270 11.49 -14.06 11.38
CA SER A 270 10.95 -12.76 11.80
C SER A 270 11.85 -12.19 12.90
N VAL A 271 12.29 -10.94 12.74
CA VAL A 271 13.07 -10.19 13.73
C VAL A 271 12.20 -9.06 14.27
N GLU A 272 11.53 -9.33 15.39
CA GLU A 272 10.66 -8.36 16.05
C GLU A 272 11.47 -7.46 17.00
N LEU A 273 11.58 -6.18 16.65
CA LEU A 273 12.18 -5.16 17.51
C LEU A 273 11.11 -4.27 18.11
N SER A 274 11.28 -3.89 19.37
CA SER A 274 10.57 -2.73 19.89
C SER A 274 11.03 -1.45 19.18
N TYR A 275 10.23 -0.37 19.22
CA TYR A 275 10.69 0.91 18.66
C TYR A 275 11.96 1.43 19.33
N GLU A 276 12.14 1.16 20.64
CA GLU A 276 13.37 1.52 21.36
C GLU A 276 14.60 0.84 20.74
N GLU A 277 14.50 -0.45 20.42
CA GLU A 277 15.58 -1.21 19.79
C GLU A 277 15.79 -0.80 18.34
N LEU A 278 14.70 -0.61 17.57
CA LEU A 278 14.77 -0.11 16.20
C LEU A 278 15.50 1.24 16.14
N ARG A 279 15.20 2.14 17.08
CA ARG A 279 15.87 3.43 17.22
C ARG A 279 17.38 3.27 17.49
N LYS A 280 17.78 2.33 18.35
CA LYS A 280 19.20 2.03 18.61
C LYS A 280 19.89 1.51 17.35
N VAL A 281 19.26 0.60 16.61
CA VAL A 281 19.78 0.07 15.35
C VAL A 281 19.94 1.17 14.30
N MET A 282 18.97 2.08 14.17
CA MET A 282 19.08 3.21 13.23
C MET A 282 20.31 4.09 13.55
N LEU A 283 20.55 4.38 14.83
CA LEU A 283 21.71 5.16 15.26
C LEU A 283 23.03 4.41 15.03
N ASP A 284 23.04 3.10 15.25
CA ASP A 284 24.21 2.23 15.02
C ASP A 284 24.59 2.15 13.53
N ILE A 285 23.59 2.02 12.65
CA ILE A 285 23.78 2.09 11.18
C ILE A 285 24.35 3.45 10.75
N GLY A 286 24.09 4.51 11.51
CA GLY A 286 24.62 5.85 11.28
C GLY A 286 23.60 6.89 10.86
N PHE A 287 22.30 6.62 10.99
CA PHE A 287 21.28 7.64 10.78
C PHE A 287 21.31 8.71 11.88
N GLU A 288 21.08 9.97 11.48
CA GLU A 288 20.78 11.08 12.40
C GLU A 288 19.27 11.27 12.48
N ILE A 289 18.67 10.99 13.64
CA ILE A 289 17.23 11.15 13.83
C ILE A 289 16.90 12.62 14.09
N GLU A 290 16.16 13.25 13.18
CA GLU A 290 15.82 14.69 13.24
C GLU A 290 14.45 14.96 13.85
N LYS A 291 13.50 14.04 13.68
CA LYS A 291 12.15 14.16 14.21
C LYS A 291 11.63 12.79 14.63
N GLU A 292 10.94 12.76 15.76
CA GLU A 292 10.18 11.60 16.23
C GLU A 292 8.83 12.09 16.78
N GLU A 293 7.76 11.39 16.47
CA GLU A 293 6.40 11.66 16.94
C GLU A 293 5.71 10.32 17.24
N MET A 294 5.43 10.09 18.51
CA MET A 294 4.81 8.84 19.00
C MET A 294 3.29 8.95 19.00
N ASN A 295 2.63 7.80 18.91
CA ASN A 295 1.17 7.68 19.03
C ASN A 295 0.39 8.48 17.96
N VAL A 296 0.93 8.56 16.73
CA VAL A 296 0.21 9.12 15.60
C VAL A 296 -0.92 8.16 15.24
N ARG A 297 -2.16 8.56 15.52
CA ARG A 297 -3.33 7.68 15.39
C ARG A 297 -3.71 7.52 13.92
N CYS A 298 -3.52 6.31 13.39
CA CYS A 298 -3.80 5.95 12.01
C CYS A 298 -4.82 4.81 11.91
N MET A 299 -5.46 4.75 10.76
CA MET A 299 -6.38 3.68 10.36
C MET A 299 -5.78 2.91 9.19
N TYR A 300 -6.26 1.69 8.95
CA TYR A 300 -5.80 0.89 7.82
C TYR A 300 -6.93 0.02 7.26
N THR A 301 -7.44 0.36 6.08
CA THR A 301 -8.37 -0.43 5.25
C THR A 301 -9.63 -0.92 5.99
N GLN A 302 -10.09 -0.18 6.99
CA GLN A 302 -11.25 -0.58 7.79
C GLN A 302 -12.56 0.04 7.28
N ASN A 303 -13.69 -0.61 7.57
CA ASN A 303 -15.00 -0.06 7.28
C ASN A 303 -15.31 1.08 8.28
N PRO A 304 -15.43 2.35 7.84
CA PRO A 304 -15.69 3.47 8.74
C PRO A 304 -17.07 3.43 9.42
N LEU A 305 -18.00 2.58 8.95
CA LEU A 305 -19.32 2.38 9.57
C LEU A 305 -19.42 1.12 10.43
N SER A 306 -18.33 0.34 10.55
CA SER A 306 -18.30 -0.82 11.44
C SER A 306 -18.46 -0.39 12.90
N LEU A 307 -19.24 -1.15 13.67
CA LEU A 307 -19.34 -1.00 15.12
C LEU A 307 -18.02 -1.33 15.84
N MET A 308 -17.11 -2.05 15.16
CA MET A 308 -15.75 -2.35 15.62
C MET A 308 -14.75 -1.57 14.77
N GLN A 309 -13.92 -0.76 15.41
CA GLN A 309 -12.87 0.04 14.78
C GLN A 309 -11.50 -0.32 15.37
N HIS A 310 -10.49 -0.42 14.51
CA HIS A 310 -9.09 -0.61 14.87
C HIS A 310 -8.32 0.68 14.63
N TYR A 311 -7.37 0.98 15.52
CA TYR A 311 -6.47 2.10 15.36
C TYR A 311 -5.05 1.67 15.66
N TYR A 312 -4.11 2.18 14.89
CA TYR A 312 -2.69 2.03 15.12
C TYR A 312 -2.16 3.32 15.75
N ASN A 313 -1.45 3.19 16.86
CA ASN A 313 -0.65 4.27 17.42
C ASN A 313 0.72 4.20 16.75
N CYS A 314 0.82 4.77 15.56
CA CYS A 314 2.03 4.71 14.75
C CYS A 314 3.15 5.57 15.34
N VAL A 315 4.37 5.24 14.94
CA VAL A 315 5.52 6.11 15.14
C VAL A 315 5.84 6.77 13.81
N MET A 316 5.89 8.10 13.82
CA MET A 316 6.39 8.90 12.72
C MET A 316 7.80 9.38 13.05
N PHE A 317 8.74 9.16 12.15
CA PHE A 317 10.09 9.68 12.32
C PHE A 317 10.68 10.17 11.01
N VAL A 318 11.66 11.05 11.14
CA VAL A 318 12.52 11.47 10.03
C VAL A 318 13.96 11.28 10.45
N ALA A 319 14.68 10.50 9.67
CA ALA A 319 16.08 10.20 9.87
C ALA A 319 16.89 10.59 8.63
N ARG A 320 18.09 11.11 8.84
CA ARG A 320 18.95 11.63 7.79
C ARG A 320 20.21 10.76 7.68
N LYS A 321 20.62 10.43 6.46
CA LYS A 321 21.98 9.95 6.20
C LYS A 321 22.94 11.14 6.31
N PRO A 322 23.97 11.11 7.17
CA PRO A 322 24.86 12.24 7.37
C PRO A 322 25.53 12.70 6.08
N LEU A 323 25.91 13.99 6.03
CA LEU A 323 26.83 14.44 4.99
C LEU A 323 28.22 13.85 5.23
N PRO A 324 29.03 13.61 4.18
CA PRO A 324 30.41 13.17 4.37
C PRO A 324 31.14 14.25 5.17
N ARG A 325 31.91 13.85 6.18
CA ARG A 325 32.75 14.80 6.91
C ARG A 325 33.77 15.40 5.92
N PRO A 326 33.98 16.73 5.91
CA PRO A 326 35.04 17.30 5.10
C PRO A 326 36.38 16.68 5.53
N THR A 327 37.08 16.05 4.59
CA THR A 327 38.45 15.60 4.80
C THR A 327 39.32 16.84 5.00
N HIS A 328 39.73 17.12 6.24
CA HIS A 328 40.82 18.04 6.47
C HIS A 328 42.06 17.42 5.83
N HIS A 329 42.45 17.92 4.65
CA HIS A 329 43.81 17.74 4.19
C HIS A 329 44.69 18.51 5.16
N ASP A 330 45.34 17.79 6.07
CA ASP A 330 46.51 18.30 6.78
C ASP A 330 47.53 18.69 5.71
N GLN A 331 47.55 19.97 5.35
CA GLN A 331 48.70 20.61 4.72
C GLN A 331 49.79 20.72 5.79
N ASN A 332 50.41 19.60 6.16
CA ASN A 332 51.71 19.65 6.81
C ASN A 332 52.75 19.97 5.74
N SER A 333 53.17 21.23 5.80
CA SER A 333 54.32 21.81 5.10
C SER A 333 55.63 21.23 5.58
#